data_AF-A0A316SII2-F1
#
_entry.id   AF-A0A316SII2-F1
#
_cell.length_a   1.000
_cell.length_b   1.000
_cell.length_c   1.000
_cell.angle_alpha   90.00
_cell.angle_beta   90.00
_cell.angle_gamma   90.00
#
_symmetry.space_group_name_H-M   'P 1'
#
loop_
_entity.id
_entity.type
_entity.pdbx_description
1 polymer ?
#
loop_
_entity_poly.entity_id
_entity_poly.type
_entity_poly.pdbx_seq_one_letter_code
_entity_poly.pdbx_strand_id
1 'polypeptide(L)'
;MSVLTESLEKLLCDFLSLNENDWVLWTAQPNDWNDDCDKFNGCFFVVKNMPRYPQHANCRCTLKKINQPVPYVTANADCDIRKFSEYIFADTHNNGKKSLFENWGYAKKDSELLRQLFVSQALQKYCAGDYQLKGTNDFCAKIEIIIDLPVKNGSIRSIKSGWKLYPYGKIILSTPFSGFAAKED
;
A
#
# COMPACT_ATOMS: atom_id res chain seq x y z
N MET A 1 19.05 -32.57 13.21
CA MET A 1 17.75 -31.91 12.96
C MET A 1 17.40 -30.82 14.00
N SER A 2 18.33 -30.36 14.85
CA SER A 2 18.03 -29.46 15.99
C SER A 2 18.18 -27.96 15.70
N VAL A 3 19.11 -27.56 14.83
CA VAL A 3 19.44 -26.12 14.63
C VAL A 3 18.37 -25.38 13.82
N LEU A 4 17.69 -26.08 12.91
CA LEU A 4 16.62 -25.47 12.08
C LEU A 4 15.35 -25.20 12.87
N THR A 5 15.05 -26.02 13.88
CA THR A 5 13.89 -25.85 14.76
C THR A 5 14.11 -24.71 15.75
N GLU A 6 15.29 -24.61 16.37
CA GLU A 6 15.64 -23.50 17.28
C GLU A 6 15.60 -22.12 16.60
N SER A 7 16.05 -22.05 15.34
CA SER A 7 16.00 -20.81 14.56
C SER A 7 14.57 -20.38 14.24
N LEU A 8 13.70 -21.32 13.87
CA LEU A 8 12.29 -21.03 13.58
C LEU A 8 11.51 -20.66 14.84
N GLU A 9 11.76 -21.35 15.96
CA GLU A 9 11.16 -21.03 17.26
C GLU A 9 11.52 -19.61 17.70
N LYS A 10 12.77 -19.20 17.54
CA LYS A 10 13.21 -17.84 17.85
C LYS A 10 12.46 -16.80 17.01
N LEU A 11 12.32 -17.02 15.70
CA LEU A 11 11.58 -16.11 14.81
C LEU A 11 10.11 -16.00 15.18
N LEU A 12 9.49 -17.10 15.61
CA LEU A 12 8.11 -17.09 16.09
C LEU A 12 7.97 -16.34 17.41
N CYS A 13 8.90 -16.53 18.36
CA CYS A 13 8.93 -15.78 19.60
C CYS A 13 9.09 -14.27 19.36
N ASP A 14 10.00 -13.88 18.46
CA ASP A 14 10.21 -12.48 18.07
C ASP A 14 8.91 -11.89 17.49
N PHE A 15 8.22 -12.62 16.61
CA PHE A 15 6.92 -12.20 16.07
C PHE A 15 5.84 -12.07 17.15
N LEU A 16 5.73 -13.05 18.05
CA LEU A 16 4.74 -13.05 19.14
C LEU A 16 4.96 -11.92 20.15
N SER A 17 6.14 -11.31 20.17
CA SER A 17 6.45 -10.13 21.01
C SER A 17 5.96 -8.80 20.43
N LEU A 18 5.51 -8.78 19.16
CA LEU A 18 5.07 -7.58 18.47
C LEU A 18 3.60 -7.26 18.76
N ASN A 19 3.29 -5.98 18.90
CA ASN A 19 1.92 -5.50 18.98
C ASN A 19 1.36 -5.20 17.58
N GLU A 20 0.03 -5.21 17.45
CA GLU A 20 -0.67 -4.97 16.18
C GLU A 20 -0.34 -3.62 15.51
N ASN A 21 0.06 -2.61 16.29
CA ASN A 21 0.40 -1.27 15.83
C ASN A 21 1.92 -1.05 15.71
N ASP A 22 2.73 -2.07 16.01
CA ASP A 22 4.16 -2.00 15.75
C ASP A 22 4.43 -2.00 14.25
N TRP A 23 5.51 -1.31 13.87
CA TRP A 23 6.00 -1.30 12.51
C TRP A 23 7.20 -2.23 12.38
N VAL A 24 7.26 -2.93 11.26
CA VAL A 24 8.34 -3.87 10.97
C VAL A 24 8.93 -3.63 9.58
N LEU A 25 10.25 -3.79 9.49
CA LEU A 25 10.97 -4.03 8.25
C LEU A 25 10.97 -5.53 7.98
N TRP A 26 10.37 -5.93 6.85
CA TRP A 26 10.40 -7.31 6.38
C TRP A 26 11.71 -7.57 5.62
N THR A 27 12.46 -8.58 6.02
CA THR A 27 13.66 -9.02 5.28
C THR A 27 13.43 -10.44 4.78
N ALA A 28 13.32 -10.57 3.46
CA ALA A 28 13.18 -11.86 2.82
C ALA A 28 14.52 -12.58 2.78
N GLN A 29 14.49 -13.89 2.96
CA GLN A 29 15.67 -14.72 2.68
C GLN A 29 15.56 -15.26 1.26
N PRO A 30 16.66 -15.29 0.49
CA PRO A 30 16.69 -16.01 -0.77
C PRO A 30 16.25 -17.45 -0.53
N ASN A 31 15.32 -17.91 -1.36
CA ASN A 31 14.84 -19.28 -1.30
C ASN A 31 14.61 -19.75 -2.74
N ASP A 32 14.76 -21.06 -2.98
CA ASP A 32 14.56 -21.65 -4.32
C ASP A 32 13.07 -21.93 -4.60
N TRP A 33 12.17 -21.42 -3.75
CA TRP A 33 10.74 -21.67 -3.84
C TRP A 33 10.11 -20.57 -4.71
N ASN A 34 9.14 -20.95 -5.54
CA ASN A 34 8.31 -19.97 -6.26
C ASN A 34 7.26 -19.37 -5.31
N ASP A 35 7.72 -18.66 -4.28
CA ASP A 35 6.88 -17.99 -3.28
C ASP A 35 6.88 -16.46 -3.42
N ASP A 36 6.20 -15.79 -2.50
CA ASP A 36 5.98 -14.35 -2.51
C ASP A 36 6.87 -13.56 -1.55
N CYS A 37 7.80 -14.23 -0.85
CA CYS A 37 8.59 -13.58 0.17
C CYS A 37 9.47 -12.45 -0.38
N ASP A 38 10.01 -12.65 -1.57
CA ASP A 38 10.84 -11.68 -2.29
C ASP A 38 10.13 -10.33 -2.50
N LYS A 39 8.82 -10.36 -2.77
CA LYS A 39 7.97 -9.18 -2.99
C LYS A 39 7.76 -8.33 -1.75
N PHE A 40 8.05 -8.87 -0.57
CA PHE A 40 8.00 -8.16 0.71
C PHE A 40 9.37 -7.67 1.17
N ASN A 41 10.45 -8.07 0.51
CA ASN A 41 11.79 -7.74 0.96
C ASN A 41 11.99 -6.22 1.03
N GLY A 42 12.50 -5.74 2.16
CA GLY A 42 12.74 -4.32 2.40
C GLY A 42 11.48 -3.51 2.73
N CYS A 43 10.28 -4.07 2.59
CA CYS A 43 9.03 -3.33 2.79
C CYS A 43 8.77 -3.04 4.27
N PHE A 44 8.12 -1.90 4.54
CA PHE A 44 7.64 -1.57 5.88
C PHE A 44 6.15 -1.89 5.98
N PHE A 45 5.76 -2.57 7.06
CA PHE A 45 4.37 -2.87 7.36
C PHE A 45 4.05 -2.54 8.82
N VAL A 46 2.83 -2.08 9.07
CA VAL A 46 2.23 -2.19 10.40
C VAL A 46 1.73 -3.64 10.59
N VAL A 47 1.95 -4.22 11.76
CA VAL A 47 1.69 -5.66 12.01
C VAL A 47 0.26 -6.07 11.69
N LYS A 48 -0.74 -5.24 12.02
CA LYS A 48 -2.16 -5.53 11.69
C LYS A 48 -2.46 -5.61 10.20
N ASN A 49 -1.65 -4.97 9.35
CA ASN A 49 -1.85 -4.89 7.90
C ASN A 49 -0.65 -5.45 7.11
N MET A 50 0.08 -6.39 7.70
CA MET A 50 1.20 -7.06 7.05
C MET A 50 0.77 -8.41 6.44
N PRO A 51 1.57 -8.99 5.53
CA PRO A 51 1.34 -10.34 5.04
C PRO A 51 1.39 -11.37 6.16
N ARG A 52 0.69 -12.50 5.99
CA ARG A 52 0.71 -13.59 6.98
C ARG A 52 2.14 -13.97 7.37
N TYR A 53 2.44 -14.09 8.65
CA TYR A 53 3.74 -14.56 9.10
C TYR A 53 3.59 -15.80 9.98
N PRO A 54 4.36 -16.87 9.78
CA PRO A 54 5.24 -17.13 8.63
C PRO A 54 4.44 -17.32 7.32
N GLN A 55 5.05 -17.03 6.17
CA GLN A 55 4.41 -17.13 4.85
C GLN A 55 4.18 -18.57 4.38
N HIS A 56 5.10 -19.46 4.72
CA HIS A 56 5.10 -20.86 4.31
C HIS A 56 5.85 -21.71 5.35
N ALA A 57 5.80 -23.03 5.21
CA ALA A 57 6.60 -23.93 6.04
C ALA A 57 8.09 -23.59 5.93
N ASN A 58 8.80 -23.60 7.07
CA ASN A 58 10.22 -23.25 7.16
C ASN A 58 10.59 -21.86 6.60
N CYS A 59 9.64 -20.91 6.57
CA CYS A 59 9.93 -19.54 6.18
C CYS A 59 11.03 -18.94 7.08
N ARG A 60 12.05 -18.38 6.45
CA ARG A 60 13.21 -17.77 7.14
C ARG A 60 13.20 -16.25 7.07
N CYS A 61 12.12 -15.66 6.55
CA CYS A 61 11.96 -14.22 6.57
C CYS A 61 12.00 -13.70 8.01
N THR A 62 12.54 -12.51 8.19
CA THR A 62 12.66 -11.88 9.51
C THR A 62 11.87 -10.59 9.56
N LEU A 63 11.30 -10.30 10.73
CA LEU A 63 10.59 -9.06 11.01
C LEU A 63 11.41 -8.27 12.02
N LYS A 64 12.01 -7.17 11.57
CA LYS A 64 12.73 -6.26 12.47
C LYS A 64 11.81 -5.13 12.86
N LYS A 65 11.51 -4.98 14.16
CA LYS A 65 10.78 -3.81 14.67
C LYS A 65 11.49 -2.51 14.29
N ILE A 66 10.73 -1.55 13.79
CA ILE A 66 11.17 -0.20 13.43
C ILE A 66 10.23 0.83 14.07
N ASN A 67 10.67 2.09 14.09
CA ASN A 67 9.76 3.19 14.44
C ASN A 67 8.69 3.35 13.37
N GLN A 68 7.53 3.89 13.77
CA GLN A 68 6.49 4.29 12.83
C GLN A 68 7.09 5.19 11.73
N PRO A 69 6.86 4.90 10.43
CA PRO A 69 7.36 5.72 9.36
C PRO A 69 6.82 7.15 9.43
N VAL A 70 7.68 8.10 9.12
CA VAL A 70 7.35 9.52 9.10
C VAL A 70 7.23 9.96 7.63
N PRO A 71 6.09 10.56 7.22
CA PRO A 71 5.88 11.07 5.87
C PRO A 71 7.02 11.99 5.42
N TYR A 72 7.56 11.74 4.22
CA TYR A 72 8.62 12.52 3.57
C TYR A 72 9.98 12.49 4.31
N VAL A 73 10.12 11.68 5.36
CA VAL A 73 11.39 11.49 6.09
C VAL A 73 11.87 10.05 5.94
N THR A 74 11.04 9.07 6.33
CA THR A 74 11.38 7.65 6.25
C THR A 74 10.44 6.85 5.33
N ALA A 75 9.42 7.50 4.78
CA ALA A 75 8.49 6.93 3.81
C ALA A 75 8.16 7.99 2.74
N ASN A 76 7.88 7.53 1.52
CA ASN A 76 7.58 8.40 0.39
C ASN A 76 6.47 7.82 -0.47
N ALA A 77 5.67 8.69 -1.10
CA ALA A 77 4.64 8.31 -2.05
C ALA A 77 4.91 8.97 -3.40
N ASP A 78 4.61 8.25 -4.49
CA ASP A 78 4.77 8.75 -5.84
C ASP A 78 3.56 8.37 -6.72
N CYS A 79 3.30 9.20 -7.72
CA CYS A 79 2.25 9.01 -8.68
C CYS A 79 2.65 9.64 -10.01
N ASP A 80 2.69 8.84 -11.08
CA ASP A 80 2.84 9.38 -12.43
C ASP A 80 1.59 10.20 -12.79
N ILE A 81 1.77 11.45 -13.25
CA ILE A 81 0.67 12.34 -13.63
C ILE A 81 -0.24 11.73 -14.71
N ARG A 82 0.31 10.84 -15.55
CA ARG A 82 -0.41 10.11 -16.60
C ARG A 82 -1.54 9.24 -16.05
N LYS A 83 -1.47 8.86 -14.77
CA LYS A 83 -2.58 8.19 -14.08
C LYS A 83 -3.86 9.02 -14.08
N PHE A 84 -3.74 10.34 -14.09
CA PHE A 84 -4.89 11.24 -14.22
C PHE A 84 -5.06 11.70 -15.66
N SER A 85 -4.02 12.26 -16.27
CA SER A 85 -4.13 12.93 -17.58
C SER A 85 -4.39 11.99 -18.76
N GLU A 86 -3.94 10.73 -18.66
CA GLU A 86 -3.97 9.74 -19.76
C GLU A 86 -4.70 8.45 -19.40
N TYR A 87 -5.14 8.28 -18.15
CA TYR A 87 -5.92 7.10 -17.71
C TYR A 87 -7.31 7.48 -17.18
N ILE A 88 -7.40 8.31 -16.13
CA ILE A 88 -8.71 8.76 -15.63
C ILE A 88 -9.43 9.63 -16.67
N PHE A 89 -8.73 10.65 -17.21
CA PHE A 89 -9.27 11.57 -18.20
C PHE A 89 -8.94 11.19 -19.65
N ALA A 90 -8.63 9.92 -19.89
CA ALA A 90 -8.51 9.41 -21.26
C ALA A 90 -9.85 9.53 -22.00
N ASP A 91 -9.81 9.85 -23.30
CA ASP A 91 -11.04 9.92 -24.11
C ASP A 91 -11.62 8.54 -24.41
N THR A 92 -10.77 7.50 -24.46
CA THR A 92 -11.15 6.10 -24.67
C THR A 92 -10.64 5.22 -23.53
N HIS A 93 -11.25 4.05 -23.34
CA HIS A 93 -10.82 3.04 -22.36
C HIS A 93 -10.76 3.49 -20.89
N ASN A 94 -11.44 4.60 -20.53
CA ASN A 94 -11.51 5.07 -19.14
C ASN A 94 -12.54 4.30 -18.29
N ASN A 95 -13.41 3.48 -18.89
CA ASN A 95 -14.48 2.72 -18.24
C ASN A 95 -15.42 3.57 -17.35
N GLY A 96 -15.81 4.76 -17.84
CA GLY A 96 -16.69 5.68 -17.12
C GLY A 96 -16.01 6.53 -16.04
N LYS A 97 -14.72 6.32 -15.77
CA LYS A 97 -13.97 7.08 -14.75
C LYS A 97 -13.90 8.57 -15.09
N LYS A 98 -13.75 8.92 -16.37
CA LYS A 98 -13.72 10.32 -16.83
C LYS A 98 -15.00 11.06 -16.37
N SER A 99 -16.16 10.51 -16.72
CA SER A 99 -17.45 11.11 -16.36
C SER A 99 -17.68 11.18 -14.84
N LEU A 100 -17.20 10.20 -14.07
CA LEU A 100 -17.29 10.26 -12.61
C LEU A 100 -16.50 11.45 -12.04
N PHE A 101 -15.24 11.61 -12.44
CA PHE A 101 -14.40 12.71 -11.95
C PHE A 101 -14.89 14.07 -12.45
N GLU A 102 -15.39 14.15 -13.68
CA GLU A 102 -16.05 15.35 -14.22
C GLU A 102 -17.30 15.74 -13.42
N ASN A 103 -18.14 14.76 -13.06
CA ASN A 103 -19.31 14.98 -12.21
C ASN A 103 -18.95 15.44 -10.79
N TRP A 104 -17.74 15.11 -10.33
CA TRP A 104 -17.21 15.58 -9.04
C TRP A 104 -16.58 16.98 -9.13
N GLY A 105 -16.42 17.51 -10.35
CA GLY A 105 -15.90 18.84 -10.62
C GLY A 105 -14.44 18.89 -11.06
N TYR A 106 -13.83 17.74 -11.38
CA TYR A 106 -12.45 17.66 -11.86
C TYR A 106 -12.38 17.46 -13.37
N ALA A 107 -11.37 18.05 -14.00
CA ALA A 107 -11.06 17.85 -15.41
C ALA A 107 -9.59 17.51 -15.60
N LYS A 108 -9.19 17.21 -16.84
CA LYS A 108 -7.80 16.89 -17.19
C LYS A 108 -6.79 17.95 -16.71
N LYS A 109 -7.15 19.23 -16.72
CA LYS A 109 -6.32 20.34 -16.21
C LYS A 109 -6.00 20.22 -14.71
N ASP A 110 -6.83 19.50 -13.95
CA ASP A 110 -6.67 19.30 -12.51
C ASP A 110 -5.83 18.04 -12.18
N SER A 111 -5.21 17.41 -13.19
CA SER A 111 -4.40 16.19 -13.01
C SER A 111 -3.27 16.37 -12.00
N GLU A 112 -2.64 17.54 -11.99
CA GLU A 112 -1.56 17.85 -11.05
C GLU A 112 -2.09 18.03 -9.61
N LEU A 113 -3.23 18.70 -9.47
CA LEU A 113 -3.93 18.84 -8.18
C LEU A 113 -4.31 17.46 -7.62
N LEU A 114 -4.91 16.61 -8.43
CA LEU A 114 -5.29 15.25 -8.04
C LEU A 114 -4.07 14.41 -7.67
N ARG A 115 -2.98 14.51 -8.44
CA ARG A 115 -1.70 13.84 -8.12
C ARG A 115 -1.21 14.21 -6.72
N GLN A 116 -1.13 15.51 -6.43
CA GLN A 116 -0.66 16.00 -5.13
C GLN A 116 -1.57 15.56 -3.98
N LEU A 117 -2.90 15.66 -4.18
CA LEU A 117 -3.89 15.24 -3.19
C LEU A 117 -3.75 13.74 -2.87
N PHE A 118 -3.67 12.89 -3.89
CA PHE A 118 -3.51 11.44 -3.71
C PHE A 118 -2.20 11.09 -3.01
N VAL A 119 -1.07 11.64 -3.47
CA VAL A 119 0.25 11.39 -2.88
C VAL A 119 0.27 11.79 -1.41
N SER A 120 -0.24 12.98 -1.08
CA SER A 120 -0.25 13.49 0.29
C SER A 120 -1.13 12.64 1.22
N GLN A 121 -2.39 12.40 0.83
CA GLN A 121 -3.31 11.60 1.64
C GLN A 121 -2.82 10.16 1.79
N ALA A 122 -2.35 9.53 0.70
CA ALA A 122 -1.89 8.15 0.76
C ALA A 122 -0.66 7.99 1.64
N LEU A 123 0.28 8.92 1.59
CA LEU A 123 1.47 8.84 2.43
C LEU A 123 1.11 8.98 3.91
N GLN A 124 0.22 9.91 4.25
CA GLN A 124 -0.26 10.09 5.62
C GLN A 124 -0.98 8.83 6.12
N LYS A 125 -1.94 8.31 5.35
CA LYS A 125 -2.70 7.11 5.71
C LYS A 125 -1.82 5.86 5.79
N TYR A 126 -0.88 5.68 4.86
CA TYR A 126 0.11 4.62 4.92
C TYR A 126 0.91 4.68 6.23
N CYS A 127 1.51 5.83 6.55
CA CYS A 127 2.31 6.00 7.78
C CYS A 127 1.47 5.87 9.07
N ALA A 128 0.17 6.13 9.01
CA ALA A 128 -0.78 5.89 10.11
C ALA A 128 -1.23 4.43 10.22
N GLY A 129 -0.87 3.56 9.26
CA GLY A 129 -1.36 2.19 9.19
C GLY A 129 -2.79 2.06 8.68
N ASP A 130 -3.37 3.12 8.10
CA ASP A 130 -4.71 3.17 7.52
C ASP A 130 -4.68 2.74 6.04
N TYR A 131 -4.47 1.44 5.84
CA TYR A 131 -4.46 0.81 4.52
C TYR A 131 -4.86 -0.66 4.65
N GLN A 132 -5.24 -1.29 3.55
CA GLN A 132 -5.50 -2.73 3.50
C GLN A 132 -4.49 -3.43 2.60
N LEU A 133 -3.89 -4.52 3.05
CA LEU A 133 -3.11 -5.40 2.17
C LEU A 133 -4.05 -6.10 1.17
N LYS A 134 -3.70 -6.07 -0.11
CA LYS A 134 -4.44 -6.73 -1.21
C LYS A 134 -3.65 -7.86 -1.86
N GLY A 135 -2.67 -8.40 -1.14
CA GLY A 135 -1.78 -9.45 -1.62
C GLY A 135 -0.65 -8.88 -2.48
N THR A 136 -0.28 -9.64 -3.50
CA THR A 136 0.92 -9.43 -4.33
C THR A 136 0.59 -9.42 -5.82
N ASN A 137 1.56 -9.02 -6.64
CA ASN A 137 1.68 -9.48 -8.03
C ASN A 137 3.09 -10.04 -8.23
N ASP A 138 3.46 -10.36 -9.46
CA ASP A 138 4.77 -10.91 -9.81
C ASP A 138 5.99 -10.09 -9.32
N PHE A 139 5.81 -8.84 -8.88
CA PHE A 139 6.93 -7.93 -8.56
C PHE A 139 6.87 -7.27 -7.18
N CYS A 140 5.69 -7.09 -6.58
CA CYS A 140 5.54 -6.28 -5.37
C CYS A 140 4.25 -6.59 -4.60
N ALA A 141 4.24 -6.21 -3.32
CA ALA A 141 3.01 -6.14 -2.54
C ALA A 141 2.09 -5.01 -3.01
N LYS A 142 0.79 -5.21 -2.85
CA LYS A 142 -0.25 -4.22 -3.16
C LYS A 142 -1.03 -3.87 -1.92
N ILE A 143 -1.27 -2.57 -1.75
CA ILE A 143 -2.14 -2.06 -0.70
C ILE A 143 -3.26 -1.22 -1.30
N GLU A 144 -4.39 -1.16 -0.63
CA GLU A 144 -5.50 -0.26 -0.92
C GLU A 144 -5.54 0.83 0.14
N ILE A 145 -5.67 2.08 -0.32
CA ILE A 145 -5.80 3.25 0.55
C ILE A 145 -7.05 4.01 0.11
N ILE A 146 -7.88 4.40 1.08
CA ILE A 146 -9.05 5.23 0.83
C ILE A 146 -8.59 6.68 0.64
N ILE A 147 -9.02 7.32 -0.45
CA ILE A 147 -8.74 8.73 -0.75
C ILE A 147 -10.04 9.51 -0.69
N ASP A 148 -10.02 10.63 0.00
CA ASP A 148 -11.17 11.51 0.20
C ASP A 148 -11.07 12.69 -0.76
N LEU A 149 -11.99 12.73 -1.72
CA LEU A 149 -12.07 13.77 -2.73
C LEU A 149 -13.10 14.83 -2.35
N PRO A 150 -12.69 16.10 -2.18
CA PRO A 150 -13.64 17.21 -2.13
C PRO A 150 -14.36 17.28 -3.47
N VAL A 151 -15.68 17.39 -3.47
CA VAL A 151 -16.44 17.60 -4.71
C VAL A 151 -17.02 19.01 -4.75
N LYS A 152 -17.36 19.49 -5.94
CA LYS A 152 -17.74 20.90 -6.18
C LYS A 152 -18.86 21.43 -5.27
N ASN A 153 -19.76 20.57 -4.78
CA ASN A 153 -20.85 20.95 -3.88
C ASN A 153 -20.45 20.99 -2.38
N GLY A 154 -19.17 20.83 -2.06
CA GLY A 154 -18.63 20.81 -0.69
C GLY A 154 -18.70 19.45 0.01
N SER A 155 -19.34 18.44 -0.59
CA SER A 155 -19.32 17.08 -0.02
C SER A 155 -18.01 16.35 -0.30
N ILE A 156 -17.77 15.25 0.42
CA ILE A 156 -16.59 14.39 0.24
C ILE A 156 -17.02 13.09 -0.45
N ARG A 157 -16.17 12.62 -1.37
CA ARG A 157 -16.28 11.29 -1.99
C ARG A 157 -15.07 10.45 -1.60
N SER A 158 -15.30 9.43 -0.80
CA SER A 158 -14.29 8.46 -0.42
C SER A 158 -14.21 7.33 -1.45
N ILE A 159 -13.03 7.16 -2.03
CA ILE A 159 -12.77 6.19 -3.10
C ILE A 159 -11.60 5.28 -2.73
N LYS A 160 -11.64 4.05 -3.25
CA LYS A 160 -10.54 3.10 -3.10
C LYS A 160 -9.49 3.36 -4.17
N SER A 161 -8.23 3.45 -3.74
CA SER A 161 -7.07 3.59 -4.62
C SER A 161 -6.06 2.48 -4.34
N GLY A 162 -5.46 1.93 -5.39
CA GLY A 162 -4.49 0.85 -5.31
C GLY A 162 -3.05 1.35 -5.43
N TRP A 163 -2.19 0.93 -4.50
CA TRP A 163 -0.78 1.32 -4.41
C TRP A 163 0.12 0.10 -4.40
N LYS A 164 1.27 0.21 -5.06
CA LYS A 164 2.36 -0.77 -4.97
C LYS A 164 3.27 -0.38 -3.82
N LEU A 165 3.62 -1.34 -2.98
CA LEU A 165 4.57 -1.16 -1.89
C LEU A 165 5.96 -1.59 -2.34
N TYR A 166 6.94 -0.75 -2.07
CA TYR A 166 8.35 -0.94 -2.39
C TYR A 166 9.19 -0.85 -1.11
N PRO A 167 10.46 -1.30 -1.18
CA PRO A 167 11.38 -1.22 -0.06
C PRO A 167 11.46 0.18 0.56
N TYR A 168 11.71 0.21 1.87
CA TYR A 168 12.00 1.42 2.65
C TYR A 168 10.87 2.45 2.62
N GLY A 169 9.63 1.98 2.80
CA GLY A 169 8.46 2.83 2.98
C GLY A 169 8.02 3.59 1.72
N LYS A 170 8.42 3.14 0.53
CA LYS A 170 8.00 3.74 -0.73
C LYS A 170 6.68 3.14 -1.20
N ILE A 171 5.69 3.97 -1.52
CA ILE A 171 4.45 3.56 -2.19
C ILE A 171 4.29 4.26 -3.54
N ILE A 172 3.75 3.57 -4.54
CA ILE A 172 3.52 4.13 -5.88
C ILE A 172 2.09 3.88 -6.32
N LEU A 173 1.38 4.92 -6.76
CA LEU A 173 0.00 4.79 -7.23
C LEU A 173 -0.06 3.89 -8.47
N SER A 174 -0.84 2.82 -8.37
CA SER A 174 -1.07 1.90 -9.49
C SER A 174 -2.44 2.10 -10.14
N THR A 175 -3.48 2.27 -9.32
CA THR A 175 -4.87 2.40 -9.75
C THR A 175 -5.53 3.54 -8.98
N PRO A 176 -5.81 4.70 -9.61
CA PRO A 176 -6.42 5.84 -8.91
C PRO A 176 -7.85 5.58 -8.43
N PHE A 177 -8.55 4.63 -9.05
CA PHE A 177 -9.94 4.30 -8.69
C PHE A 177 -10.21 2.80 -8.92
N SER A 178 -10.43 2.07 -7.84
CA SER A 178 -10.87 0.66 -7.85
C SER A 178 -12.31 0.47 -7.35
N GLY A 179 -12.99 1.56 -6.98
CA GLY A 179 -14.38 1.55 -6.52
C GLY A 179 -14.62 2.59 -5.44
N PHE A 180 -15.84 2.64 -4.95
CA PHE A 180 -16.20 3.48 -3.80
C PHE A 180 -15.76 2.80 -2.49
N ALA A 181 -15.32 3.61 -1.53
CA ALA A 181 -15.39 3.16 -0.14
C ALA A 181 -16.88 3.01 0.22
N ALA A 182 -17.22 1.98 0.99
CA ALA A 182 -18.60 1.86 1.47
C ALA A 182 -18.94 3.14 2.27
N LYS A 183 -20.20 3.58 2.21
CA LYS A 183 -20.67 4.51 3.24
C LYS A 183 -20.57 3.76 4.57
N GLU A 184 -19.91 4.36 5.55
CA GLU A 184 -20.26 4.06 6.93
C GLU A 184 -21.72 4.51 7.06
N ASP A 185 -22.62 3.54 7.21
CA ASP A 185 -24.04 3.78 7.49
C ASP A 185 -24.22 4.43 8.88
#